data_AF-A0A7W6H9V2-F1
#
_entry.id   AF-A0A7W6H9V2-F1
#
_cell.length_a   1.000
_cell.length_b   1.000
_cell.length_c   1.000
_cell.angle_alpha   90.00
_cell.angle_beta   90.00
_cell.angle_gamma   90.00
#
_symmetry.space_group_name_H-M   'P 1'
#
loop_
_entity.id
_entity.type
_entity.pdbx_description
1 polymer ?
#
loop_
_entity_poly.entity_id
_entity_poly.type
_entity_poly.pdbx_seq_one_letter_code
_entity_poly.pdbx_strand_id
1 'polypeptide(L)'
;MNDFERAACERLLNIAKDDTGQSRIVANFILAWWNAGSLGGFNLAELFLLDNAISSDIATIVVCLARNDEAFYPTEYRSDIEAVIAQWRPEVWQASR
;
A
#
# COMPACT_ATOMS: atom_id res chain seq x y z
N MET A 1 12.75 0.70 -7.77
CA MET A 1 12.20 2.07 -7.59
C MET A 1 13.31 3.08 -7.77
N ASN A 2 13.04 4.20 -8.46
CA ASN A 2 13.89 5.40 -8.40
C ASN A 2 13.55 6.23 -7.16
N ASP A 3 14.27 7.34 -6.93
CA ASP A 3 14.09 8.18 -5.73
C ASP A 3 12.68 8.78 -5.62
N PHE A 4 12.07 9.14 -6.76
CA PHE A 4 10.72 9.70 -6.79
C PHE A 4 9.66 8.66 -6.38
N GLU A 5 9.76 7.45 -6.90
CA GLU A 5 8.87 6.33 -6.55
C GLU A 5 9.07 5.88 -5.11
N ARG A 6 10.32 5.90 -4.62
CA ARG A 6 10.63 5.61 -3.22
C ARG A 6 9.95 6.62 -2.30
N ALA A 7 10.07 7.91 -2.62
CA ALA A 7 9.42 8.96 -1.84
C ALA A 7 7.88 8.84 -1.88
N ALA A 8 7.29 8.45 -3.02
CA ALA A 8 5.85 8.16 -3.11
C ALA A 8 5.46 6.96 -2.23
N CYS A 9 6.23 5.88 -2.26
CA CYS A 9 6.00 4.70 -1.43
C CYS A 9 6.04 5.04 0.06
N GLU A 10 7.05 5.81 0.49
CA GLU A 10 7.20 6.25 1.89
C GLU A 10 6.05 7.13 2.37
N ARG A 11 5.57 8.07 1.51
CA ARG A 11 4.38 8.88 1.84
C ARG A 11 3.14 8.01 2.00
N LEU A 12 2.90 7.07 1.09
CA LEU A 12 1.76 6.16 1.17
C LEU A 12 1.83 5.27 2.42
N LEU A 13 3.00 4.73 2.74
CA LEU A 13 3.20 3.94 3.96
C LEU A 13 2.90 4.75 5.23
N ASN A 14 3.32 6.02 5.28
CA ASN A 14 3.00 6.90 6.39
C ASN A 14 1.49 7.15 6.51
N ILE A 15 0.82 7.45 5.39
CA ILE A 15 -0.64 7.66 5.36
C ILE A 15 -1.41 6.40 5.78
N ALA A 16 -0.96 5.21 5.36
CA ALA A 16 -1.61 3.94 5.67
C ALA A 16 -1.59 3.58 7.17
N LYS A 17 -0.65 4.15 7.94
CA LYS A 17 -0.53 3.97 9.39
C LYS A 17 -1.43 4.92 10.20
N ASP A 18 -2.05 5.91 9.56
CA ASP A 18 -3.05 6.77 10.20
C ASP A 18 -4.42 6.08 10.26
N ASP A 19 -5.41 6.68 10.94
CA ASP A 19 -6.76 6.14 11.12
C ASP A 19 -7.83 7.04 10.47
N THR A 20 -7.79 7.13 9.14
CA THR A 20 -8.79 7.86 8.34
C THR A 20 -9.37 6.98 7.23
N GLY A 21 -10.45 7.45 6.61
CA GLY A 21 -11.01 6.78 5.43
C GLY A 21 -10.02 6.69 4.27
N GLN A 22 -9.21 7.74 4.05
CA GLN A 22 -8.16 7.74 3.04
C GLN A 22 -7.03 6.76 3.40
N SER A 23 -6.63 6.71 4.67
CA SER A 23 -5.63 5.77 5.19
C SER A 23 -6.02 4.32 4.93
N ARG A 24 -7.30 3.98 5.14
CA ARG A 24 -7.82 2.64 4.84
C ARG A 24 -7.69 2.27 3.36
N ILE A 25 -7.98 3.22 2.47
CA ILE A 25 -7.87 3.00 1.02
C ILE A 25 -6.40 2.82 0.62
N VAL A 26 -5.49 3.65 1.15
CA VAL A 26 -4.05 3.50 0.91
C VAL A 26 -3.52 2.18 1.46
N ALA A 27 -3.98 1.75 2.65
CA ALA A 27 -3.66 0.45 3.21
C ALA A 27 -4.15 -0.68 2.30
N ASN A 28 -5.37 -0.63 1.77
CA ASN A 28 -5.87 -1.62 0.81
C ASN A 28 -4.95 -1.75 -0.40
N PHE A 29 -4.46 -0.63 -0.95
CA PHE A 29 -3.50 -0.64 -2.05
C PHE A 29 -2.18 -1.33 -1.69
N ILE A 30 -1.53 -0.88 -0.60
CA ILE A 30 -0.23 -1.43 -0.16
C ILE A 30 -0.33 -2.92 0.16
N LEU A 31 -1.40 -3.33 0.85
CA LEU A 31 -1.60 -4.72 1.24
C LEU A 31 -1.96 -5.62 0.05
N ALA A 32 -2.70 -5.10 -0.94
CA ALA A 32 -2.97 -5.80 -2.18
C ALA A 32 -1.69 -6.02 -3.00
N TRP A 33 -0.81 -5.02 -3.05
CA TRP A 33 0.52 -5.18 -3.65
C TRP A 33 1.36 -6.22 -2.89
N TRP A 34 1.36 -6.18 -1.56
CA TRP A 34 2.14 -7.12 -0.74
C TRP A 34 1.65 -8.57 -0.86
N ASN A 35 0.35 -8.82 -0.67
CA ASN A 35 -0.28 -10.13 -0.82
C ASN A 35 -1.82 -10.01 -0.87
N ALA A 36 -2.37 -9.78 -2.06
CA ALA A 36 -3.82 -9.69 -2.24
C ALA A 36 -4.59 -10.97 -1.85
N GLY A 37 -3.98 -12.15 -1.97
CA GLY A 37 -4.64 -13.42 -1.66
C GLY A 37 -5.02 -13.56 -0.18
N SER A 38 -4.17 -13.06 0.71
CA SER A 38 -4.41 -13.11 2.16
C SER A 38 -4.87 -11.78 2.76
N LEU A 39 -4.55 -10.65 2.13
CA LEU A 39 -4.78 -9.32 2.69
C LEU A 39 -5.86 -8.51 1.95
N GLY A 40 -6.46 -9.10 0.91
CA GLY A 40 -7.52 -8.48 0.12
C GLY A 40 -7.00 -7.58 -1.00
N GLY A 41 -7.90 -7.23 -1.91
CA GLY A 41 -7.59 -6.42 -3.08
C GLY A 41 -7.74 -4.91 -2.87
N PHE A 42 -7.45 -4.17 -3.94
CA PHE A 42 -7.66 -2.73 -4.05
C PHE A 42 -8.63 -2.42 -5.18
N ASN A 43 -9.63 -1.56 -4.93
CA ASN A 43 -10.61 -1.19 -5.93
C ASN A 43 -10.21 0.13 -6.61
N LEU A 44 -9.96 0.12 -7.92
CA LEU A 44 -9.53 1.30 -8.67
C LEU A 44 -10.49 2.50 -8.57
N ALA A 45 -11.79 2.25 -8.34
CA ALA A 45 -12.75 3.34 -8.13
C ALA A 45 -12.53 4.10 -6.80
N GLU A 46 -11.80 3.53 -5.84
CA GLU A 46 -11.46 4.21 -4.59
C GLU A 46 -10.50 5.39 -4.80
N LEU A 47 -9.83 5.50 -5.96
CA LEU A 47 -9.01 6.66 -6.32
C LEU A 47 -9.81 7.97 -6.38
N PHE A 48 -11.12 7.91 -6.64
CA PHE A 48 -11.99 9.09 -6.64
C PHE A 48 -12.33 9.60 -5.24
N LEU A 49 -12.01 8.83 -4.19
CA LEU A 49 -12.27 9.15 -2.78
C LEU A 49 -11.04 9.72 -2.07
N LEU A 50 -9.92 9.84 -2.78
CA LEU A 50 -8.65 10.30 -2.26
C LEU A 50 -8.34 11.73 -2.71
N ASP A 51 -7.56 12.43 -1.90
CA ASP A 51 -6.91 13.66 -2.32
C ASP A 51 -6.02 13.41 -3.55
N ASN A 52 -6.02 14.36 -4.48
CA ASN A 52 -5.31 14.22 -5.77
C ASN A 52 -3.82 13.84 -5.61
N ALA A 53 -3.17 14.33 -4.57
CA ALA A 53 -1.77 14.01 -4.29
C ALA A 53 -1.58 12.52 -3.94
N ILE A 54 -2.49 11.94 -3.14
CA ILE A 54 -2.44 10.54 -2.72
C ILE A 54 -2.74 9.64 -3.93
N SER A 55 -3.75 9.98 -4.73
CA SER A 55 -4.04 9.26 -5.98
C SER A 55 -2.86 9.28 -6.96
N SER A 56 -2.14 10.41 -7.04
CA SER A 56 -0.95 10.53 -7.89
C SER A 56 0.22 9.68 -7.39
N ASP A 57 0.39 9.55 -6.08
CA ASP A 57 1.40 8.67 -5.49
C ASP A 57 1.06 7.19 -5.75
N ILE A 58 -0.20 6.78 -5.62
CA ILE A 58 -0.64 5.41 -5.98
C ILE A 58 -0.36 5.14 -7.47
N ALA A 59 -0.72 6.08 -8.36
CA ALA A 59 -0.46 5.95 -9.79
C ALA A 59 1.04 5.82 -10.11
N THR A 60 1.89 6.55 -9.38
CA THR A 60 3.35 6.45 -9.50
C THR A 60 3.84 5.03 -9.20
N ILE A 61 3.33 4.41 -8.13
CA ILE A 61 3.67 3.02 -7.79
C ILE A 61 3.12 2.05 -8.84
N VAL A 62 1.89 2.24 -9.32
CA VAL A 62 1.31 1.39 -10.37
C VAL A 62 2.16 1.43 -11.66
N VAL A 63 2.59 2.62 -12.11
CA VAL A 63 3.49 2.76 -13.26
C VAL A 63 4.83 2.07 -12.99
N CYS A 64 5.37 2.21 -11.78
CA CYS A 64 6.59 1.52 -11.39
C CYS A 64 6.42 0.00 -11.44
N LEU A 65 5.31 -0.55 -10.96
CA LEU A 65 5.04 -2.00 -11.05
C LEU A 65 4.89 -2.46 -12.50
N ALA A 66 4.11 -1.73 -13.31
CA ALA A 66 3.81 -2.12 -14.68
C ALA A 66 5.02 -2.15 -15.62
N ARG A 67 6.11 -1.43 -15.29
CA ARG A 67 7.33 -1.41 -16.11
C ARG A 67 8.37 -2.46 -15.73
N ASN A 68 8.15 -3.23 -14.66
CA ASN A 68 9.08 -4.27 -14.23
C ASN A 68 8.56 -5.64 -14.67
N ASP A 69 9.45 -6.44 -15.27
CA ASP A 69 9.10 -7.79 -15.78
C ASP A 69 9.00 -8.83 -14.64
N GLU A 70 9.55 -8.53 -13.48
CA GLU A 70 9.51 -9.37 -12.29
C GLU A 70 8.75 -8.70 -11.14
N ALA A 71 8.04 -9.52 -10.37
CA ALA A 71 7.39 -9.07 -9.15
C ALA A 71 8.47 -8.65 -8.13
N PHE A 72 8.32 -7.44 -7.59
CA PHE A 72 9.14 -6.95 -6.49
C PHE A 72 8.26 -6.37 -5.39
N TYR A 73 8.81 -6.36 -4.18
CA TYR A 73 8.12 -5.93 -2.98
C TYR A 73 8.99 -4.94 -2.20
N PRO A 74 8.39 -3.98 -1.47
CA PRO A 74 9.08 -2.97 -0.68
C PRO A 74 9.62 -3.57 0.63
N THR A 75 10.45 -4.61 0.53
CA THR A 75 10.92 -5.42 1.68
C THR A 75 11.73 -4.64 2.70
N GLU A 76 12.38 -3.55 2.28
CA GLU A 76 13.09 -2.62 3.16
C GLU A 76 12.13 -1.90 4.15
N TYR A 77 10.84 -1.84 3.83
CA TYR A 77 9.78 -1.25 4.67
C TYR A 77 8.91 -2.31 5.35
N ARG A 78 9.43 -3.54 5.49
CA ARG A 78 8.67 -4.67 6.07
C ARG A 78 8.00 -4.33 7.40
N SER A 79 8.73 -3.69 8.32
CA SER A 79 8.18 -3.34 9.64
C SER A 79 7.01 -2.36 9.56
N ASP A 80 7.03 -1.41 8.64
CA ASP A 80 5.90 -0.51 8.40
C ASP A 80 4.70 -1.28 7.83
N ILE A 81 4.95 -2.20 6.89
CA ILE A 81 3.89 -3.02 6.28
C ILE A 81 3.27 -3.94 7.34
N GLU A 82 4.06 -4.55 8.22
CA GLU A 82 3.57 -5.36 9.33
C GLU A 82 2.69 -4.54 10.29
N ALA A 83 3.04 -3.27 10.55
CA ALA A 83 2.20 -2.38 11.32
C ALA A 83 0.86 -2.09 10.61
N VAL A 84 0.88 -1.87 9.30
CA VAL A 84 -0.35 -1.68 8.48
C VAL A 84 -1.21 -2.96 8.47
N ILE A 85 -0.60 -4.14 8.38
CA ILE A 85 -1.32 -5.43 8.47
C ILE A 85 -1.97 -5.57 9.85
N ALA A 86 -1.22 -5.32 10.92
CA ALA A 86 -1.73 -5.43 12.29
C ALA A 86 -2.93 -4.49 12.54
N GLN A 87 -2.91 -3.29 11.95
CA GLN A 87 -3.98 -2.30 12.09
C GLN A 87 -5.22 -2.67 11.26
N TRP A 88 -5.04 -3.02 9.99
CA TRP A 88 -6.17 -3.13 9.03
C TRP A 88 -6.63 -4.55 8.75
N ARG A 89 -5.85 -5.57 9.12
CA ARG A 89 -6.16 -7.01 9.01
C ARG A 89 -5.78 -7.74 10.31
N PRO A 90 -6.28 -7.29 11.49
CA PRO A 90 -5.88 -7.86 12.78
C PRO A 90 -6.14 -9.37 12.87
N GLU A 91 -7.18 -9.88 12.22
CA GLU A 91 -7.51 -11.30 12.14
C GLU A 91 -6.45 -12.12 11.41
N VAL A 92 -5.89 -11.59 10.31
CA VAL A 92 -4.82 -12.25 9.55
C VAL A 92 -3.51 -12.19 10.35
N TRP A 93 -3.23 -11.04 10.97
CA TRP A 93 -2.03 -10.85 11.78
C TRP A 93 -1.96 -11.81 12.97
N GLN A 94 -3.07 -11.95 13.70
CA GLN A 94 -3.14 -12.84 14.86
C GLN A 94 -2.97 -14.32 14.48
N ALA A 95 -3.48 -14.75 13.32
CA ALA A 95 -3.31 -16.11 12.83
C ALA A 95 -1.90 -16.45 12.32
N SER A 96 -1.07 -15.43 12.06
CA SER A 96 0.31 -15.58 11.59
C SER A 96 1.38 -15.61 12.70
N ARG A 97 0.97 -15.49 13.97
CA ARG A 97 1.83 -15.64 15.16
C ARG A 97 1.79 -17.07 15.70
#